data_AF-A0A6S7BP41-F1
#
_entry.id   AF-A0A6S7BP41-F1
#
_cell.length_a   1.000
_cell.length_b   1.000
_cell.length_c   1.000
_cell.angle_alpha   90.00
_cell.angle_beta   90.00
_cell.angle_gamma   90.00
#
_symmetry.space_group_name_H-M   'P 1'
#
loop_
_entity.id
_entity.type
_entity.pdbx_description
1 polymer ?
#
loop_
_entity_poly.entity_id
_entity_poly.type
_entity_poly.pdbx_seq_one_letter_code
_entity_poly.pdbx_strand_id
1 'polypeptide(L)'
;MIIKPRVRGFICVTTHPVGCEANVKNQIDYVRAQGPIAGGPKRVLVIGASTGYGLAARISAAFGCGAQTLGVFFERPGDAAKAGTPGWYNSAAFDKFASAEGLYAKSINGDAFSDAIKAQTIAAIKADLGQVDQVIYSLAAPRRTHPKTGEVFSSTLKPIGHAVNLRGLDTDKEVIKESVLEPATQAEIDGTVAVMGGDDWQLWIDALLEAGVLAEGATTTAFTYLGEKITHDIYWNGSIGAAKKDLDQKVLDIRAKLAARGGDARVSVLKAVVTQASSAIPMMPLYLSLLFKVMKQQGTHEGCIEQVYGLYRDSLCGDAPILDAEGRLRADYKELDPAVQAQVQALWHQVTDGNLYELTDFAGYKQEFLRLFGFEIEGVDYQADVNPDVKIPGLIPA
;
A
#
# COMPACT_ATOMS: atom_id res chain seq x y z
N MET A 1 -4.79 -29.30 -0.24
CA MET A 1 -6.18 -28.92 -0.55
C MET A 1 -6.18 -28.12 -1.84
N ILE A 2 -7.20 -28.28 -2.68
CA ILE A 2 -7.43 -27.39 -3.84
C ILE A 2 -8.11 -26.11 -3.34
N ILE A 3 -7.54 -24.94 -3.67
CA ILE A 3 -8.05 -23.63 -3.23
C ILE A 3 -8.59 -22.88 -4.44
N LYS A 4 -9.87 -22.47 -4.39
CA LYS A 4 -10.55 -21.67 -5.43
C LYS A 4 -10.90 -20.28 -4.91
N PRO A 5 -10.99 -19.26 -5.78
CA PRO A 5 -11.40 -17.93 -5.37
C PRO A 5 -12.84 -17.93 -4.83
N ARG A 6 -13.05 -17.25 -3.71
CA ARG A 6 -14.36 -17.02 -3.09
C ARG A 6 -14.54 -15.52 -2.87
N VAL A 7 -15.05 -14.85 -3.89
CA VAL A 7 -15.22 -13.39 -3.95
C VAL A 7 -16.66 -13.00 -3.64
N ARG A 8 -16.83 -11.92 -2.87
CA ARG A 8 -18.10 -11.21 -2.65
C ARG A 8 -17.80 -9.70 -2.60
N GLY A 9 -18.28 -8.96 -3.59
CA GLY A 9 -17.93 -7.57 -3.81
C GLY A 9 -16.42 -7.40 -3.93
N PHE A 10 -15.85 -6.61 -3.02
CA PHE A 10 -14.40 -6.35 -2.93
C PHE A 10 -13.66 -7.26 -1.95
N ILE A 11 -14.31 -8.31 -1.42
CA ILE A 11 -13.71 -9.22 -0.43
C ILE A 11 -13.50 -10.59 -1.08
N CYS A 12 -12.26 -11.06 -1.09
CA CYS A 12 -11.92 -12.46 -1.34
C CYS A 12 -11.53 -13.14 -0.02
N VAL A 13 -12.23 -14.21 0.36
CA VAL A 13 -12.01 -14.90 1.65
C VAL A 13 -11.03 -16.08 1.57
N THR A 14 -10.46 -16.32 0.40
CA THR A 14 -9.52 -17.40 0.09
C THR A 14 -8.28 -16.84 -0.55
N THR A 15 -7.17 -17.56 -0.44
CA THR A 15 -5.89 -17.11 -1.01
C THR A 15 -5.07 -18.30 -1.42
N HIS A 16 -4.42 -18.22 -2.58
CA HIS A 16 -3.62 -19.29 -3.14
C HIS A 16 -2.12 -19.09 -2.82
N PRO A 17 -1.49 -19.93 -1.97
CA PRO A 17 -0.12 -19.72 -1.50
C PRO A 17 0.91 -19.69 -2.65
N VAL A 18 0.83 -20.65 -3.56
CA VAL A 18 1.74 -20.73 -4.73
C VAL A 18 1.52 -19.54 -5.67
N GLY A 19 0.29 -19.03 -5.75
CA GLY A 19 -0.01 -17.89 -6.60
C GLY A 19 0.49 -16.57 -6.01
N CYS A 20 0.39 -16.39 -4.69
CA CYS A 20 1.03 -15.29 -3.99
C CYS A 20 2.56 -15.34 -4.17
N GLU A 21 3.18 -16.52 -4.07
CA GLU A 21 4.61 -16.68 -4.34
C GLU A 21 4.98 -16.26 -5.76
N ALA A 22 4.25 -16.74 -6.77
CA ALA A 22 4.47 -16.36 -8.16
C ALA A 22 4.24 -14.85 -8.39
N ASN A 23 3.25 -14.24 -7.74
CA ASN A 23 3.01 -12.80 -7.83
C ASN A 23 4.16 -11.97 -7.23
N VAL A 24 4.75 -12.41 -6.11
CA VAL A 24 5.95 -11.77 -5.53
C VAL A 24 7.14 -11.95 -6.47
N LYS A 25 7.31 -13.15 -7.04
CA LYS A 25 8.37 -13.43 -8.02
C LYS A 25 8.28 -12.47 -9.22
N ASN A 26 7.09 -12.27 -9.78
CA ASN A 26 6.88 -11.37 -10.93
C ASN A 26 7.29 -9.93 -10.60
N GLN A 27 7.00 -9.44 -9.39
CA GLN A 27 7.41 -8.11 -8.94
C GLN A 27 8.93 -8.01 -8.76
N ILE A 28 9.57 -9.04 -8.20
CA ILE A 28 11.03 -9.09 -8.07
C ILE A 28 11.68 -9.11 -9.46
N ASP A 29 11.17 -9.93 -10.37
CA ASP A 29 11.70 -10.03 -11.74
C ASP A 29 11.54 -8.72 -12.51
N TYR A 30 10.45 -7.99 -12.29
CA TYR A 30 10.29 -6.62 -12.80
C TYR A 30 11.43 -5.71 -12.31
N VAL A 31 11.68 -5.66 -10.99
CA VAL A 31 12.76 -4.82 -10.42
C VAL A 31 14.12 -5.21 -11.00
N ARG A 32 14.41 -6.51 -11.09
CA ARG A 32 15.67 -7.00 -11.70
C ARG A 32 15.80 -6.58 -13.16
N ALA A 33 14.72 -6.64 -13.93
CA ALA A 33 14.72 -6.25 -15.33
C ALA A 33 14.94 -4.73 -15.53
N GLN A 34 14.51 -3.90 -14.58
CA GLN A 34 14.76 -2.45 -14.61
C GLN A 34 16.20 -2.08 -14.21
N GLY A 35 16.88 -2.95 -13.46
CA GLY A 35 18.25 -2.76 -12.99
C GLY A 35 18.38 -2.22 -11.56
N PRO A 36 19.61 -2.14 -11.04
CA PRO A 36 19.87 -1.68 -9.68
C PRO A 36 19.63 -0.16 -9.53
N ILE A 37 19.20 0.25 -8.34
CA ILE A 37 19.04 1.66 -7.94
C ILE A 37 20.29 2.09 -7.18
N ALA A 38 21.08 2.98 -7.78
CA ALA A 38 22.27 3.54 -7.15
C ALA A 38 21.90 4.46 -5.98
N GLY A 39 22.77 4.57 -4.98
CA GLY A 39 22.56 5.47 -3.83
C GLY A 39 21.43 5.06 -2.88
N GLY A 40 20.79 3.92 -3.09
CA GLY A 40 19.69 3.46 -2.25
C GLY A 40 20.12 3.05 -0.82
N PRO A 41 19.16 3.08 0.14
CA PRO A 41 19.41 2.72 1.54
C PRO A 41 19.86 1.28 1.67
N LYS A 42 20.63 0.97 2.72
CA LYS A 42 21.17 -0.38 2.96
C LYS A 42 20.41 -1.14 4.04
N ARG A 43 19.73 -0.43 4.94
CA ARG A 43 18.93 -1.01 6.04
C ARG A 43 17.59 -0.31 6.08
N VAL A 44 16.52 -1.04 5.73
CA VAL A 44 15.18 -0.47 5.55
C VAL A 44 14.18 -1.13 6.48
N LEU A 45 13.45 -0.30 7.23
CA LEU A 45 12.25 -0.70 7.95
C LEU A 45 11.02 -0.36 7.09
N VAL A 46 10.15 -1.34 6.87
CA VAL A 46 8.86 -1.13 6.20
C VAL A 46 7.71 -1.48 7.15
N ILE A 47 6.87 -0.49 7.46
CA ILE A 47 5.70 -0.65 8.32
C ILE A 47 4.47 -0.79 7.40
N GLY A 48 3.84 -1.96 7.40
CA GLY A 48 2.85 -2.35 6.39
C GLY A 48 3.47 -3.09 5.20
N ALA A 49 4.36 -4.05 5.45
CA ALA A 49 5.25 -4.61 4.42
C ALA A 49 4.71 -5.82 3.63
N SER A 50 3.48 -6.25 3.86
CA SER A 50 2.98 -7.56 3.41
C SER A 50 2.19 -7.54 2.10
N THR A 51 1.62 -6.39 1.72
CA THR A 51 0.80 -6.24 0.51
C THR A 51 0.95 -4.85 -0.10
N GLY A 52 0.44 -4.67 -1.33
CA GLY A 52 0.33 -3.37 -2.00
C GLY A 52 1.65 -2.60 -2.08
N TYR A 53 1.59 -1.29 -1.88
CA TYR A 53 2.77 -0.42 -1.96
C TYR A 53 3.85 -0.73 -0.93
N GLY A 54 3.50 -1.19 0.27
CA GLY A 54 4.51 -1.54 1.27
C GLY A 54 5.30 -2.78 0.89
N LEU A 55 4.64 -3.81 0.34
CA LEU A 55 5.34 -4.95 -0.25
C LEU A 55 6.23 -4.53 -1.43
N ALA A 56 5.69 -3.70 -2.33
CA ALA A 56 6.45 -3.17 -3.46
C ALA A 56 7.68 -2.36 -2.99
N ALA A 57 7.55 -1.56 -1.94
CA ALA A 57 8.67 -0.82 -1.34
C ALA A 57 9.72 -1.76 -0.76
N ARG A 58 9.29 -2.84 -0.10
CA ARG A 58 10.20 -3.86 0.44
C ARG A 58 10.96 -4.58 -0.68
N ILE A 59 10.27 -4.91 -1.78
CA ILE A 59 10.87 -5.54 -2.97
C ILE A 59 11.86 -4.57 -3.64
N SER A 60 11.46 -3.32 -3.90
CA SER A 60 12.34 -2.32 -4.51
C SER A 60 13.58 -2.02 -3.65
N ALA A 61 13.43 -1.93 -2.33
CA ALA A 61 14.57 -1.76 -1.43
C ALA A 61 15.52 -2.97 -1.47
N ALA A 62 15.00 -4.19 -1.36
CA ALA A 62 15.84 -5.40 -1.31
C ALA A 62 16.49 -5.70 -2.66
N PHE A 63 15.69 -5.83 -3.72
CA PHE A 63 16.13 -6.32 -5.03
C PHE A 63 16.55 -5.20 -5.99
N GLY A 64 16.19 -3.94 -5.70
CA GLY A 64 16.64 -2.77 -6.45
C GLY A 64 17.84 -2.10 -5.80
N CYS A 65 17.79 -1.84 -4.49
CA CYS A 65 18.87 -1.14 -3.76
C CYS A 65 19.90 -2.06 -3.09
N GLY A 66 19.61 -3.37 -3.02
CA GLY A 66 20.43 -4.34 -2.28
C GLY A 66 20.28 -4.23 -0.75
N ALA A 67 19.13 -3.77 -0.26
CA ALA A 67 18.93 -3.47 1.16
C ALA A 67 18.62 -4.71 2.01
N GLN A 68 19.12 -4.70 3.25
CA GLN A 68 18.61 -5.51 4.35
C GLN A 68 17.25 -4.97 4.77
N THR A 69 16.21 -5.81 4.85
CA THR A 69 14.85 -5.35 5.15
C THR A 69 14.23 -5.98 6.40
N LEU A 70 13.71 -5.14 7.29
CA LEU A 70 12.83 -5.51 8.37
C LEU A 70 11.40 -5.07 8.03
N GLY A 71 10.46 -6.01 7.98
CA GLY A 71 9.05 -5.73 7.69
C GLY A 71 8.16 -5.88 8.92
N VAL A 72 7.21 -4.98 9.11
CA VAL A 72 6.12 -5.10 10.09
C VAL A 72 4.80 -5.21 9.35
N PHE A 73 3.93 -6.16 9.75
CA PHE A 73 2.60 -6.34 9.18
C PHE A 73 1.65 -7.02 10.17
N PHE A 74 0.36 -7.12 9.81
CA PHE A 74 -0.64 -7.81 10.62
C PHE A 74 -1.44 -8.79 9.77
N GLU A 75 -1.02 -10.05 9.74
CA GLU A 75 -1.49 -11.08 8.82
C GLU A 75 -1.86 -12.36 9.57
N ARG A 76 -2.81 -13.12 9.01
CA ARG A 76 -3.23 -14.40 9.57
C ARG A 76 -2.43 -15.53 8.91
N PRO A 77 -1.70 -16.36 9.69
CA PRO A 77 -1.07 -17.56 9.14
C PRO A 77 -2.11 -18.52 8.57
N GLY A 78 -1.69 -19.32 7.60
CA GLY A 78 -2.44 -20.51 7.22
C GLY A 78 -2.25 -21.64 8.22
N ASP A 79 -3.22 -22.54 8.29
CA ASP A 79 -3.14 -23.80 9.01
C ASP A 79 -3.65 -24.93 8.10
N ALA A 80 -3.55 -26.19 8.55
CA ALA A 80 -3.93 -27.35 7.75
C ALA A 80 -5.39 -27.32 7.21
N ALA A 81 -6.30 -26.59 7.86
CA ALA A 81 -7.71 -26.50 7.49
C ALA A 81 -8.06 -25.21 6.74
N LYS A 82 -7.28 -24.13 6.90
CA LYS A 82 -7.64 -22.80 6.40
C LYS A 82 -6.44 -22.03 5.86
N ALA A 83 -6.61 -21.49 4.65
CA ALA A 83 -5.65 -20.56 4.07
C ALA A 83 -5.50 -19.27 4.90
N GLY A 84 -4.26 -18.80 5.01
CA GLY A 84 -3.87 -17.51 5.56
C GLY A 84 -4.34 -16.35 4.69
N THR A 85 -4.00 -15.15 5.11
CA THR A 85 -4.20 -13.94 4.29
C THR A 85 -3.10 -13.82 3.23
N PRO A 86 -3.32 -13.08 2.12
CA PRO A 86 -2.31 -12.93 1.08
C PRO A 86 -1.02 -12.30 1.57
N GLY A 87 -1.09 -11.36 2.51
CA GLY A 87 0.13 -10.76 3.04
C GLY A 87 1.03 -11.75 3.79
N TRP A 88 0.45 -12.80 4.40
CA TRP A 88 1.23 -13.88 5.01
C TRP A 88 2.05 -14.63 3.95
N TYR A 89 1.39 -15.07 2.88
CA TYR A 89 2.06 -15.82 1.80
C TYR A 89 3.03 -14.97 0.99
N ASN A 90 2.70 -13.69 0.75
CA ASN A 90 3.61 -12.74 0.11
C ASN A 90 4.89 -12.56 0.94
N SER A 91 4.77 -12.46 2.27
CA SER A 91 5.90 -12.30 3.16
C SER A 91 6.75 -13.56 3.25
N ALA A 92 6.13 -14.75 3.22
CA ALA A 92 6.84 -16.03 3.11
C ALA A 92 7.64 -16.13 1.80
N ALA A 93 7.04 -15.72 0.69
CA ALA A 93 7.69 -15.69 -0.62
C ALA A 93 8.84 -14.68 -0.66
N PHE A 94 8.63 -13.48 -0.12
CA PHE A 94 9.69 -12.47 0.00
C PHE A 94 10.89 -13.02 0.79
N ASP A 95 10.64 -13.63 1.95
CA ASP A 95 11.67 -14.24 2.80
C ASP A 95 12.45 -15.34 2.07
N LYS A 96 11.74 -16.22 1.35
CA LYS A 96 12.32 -17.26 0.50
C LYS A 96 13.25 -16.70 -0.56
N PHE A 97 12.79 -15.69 -1.32
CA PHE A 97 13.58 -15.11 -2.42
C PHE A 97 14.76 -14.27 -1.91
N ALA A 98 14.58 -13.49 -0.84
CA ALA A 98 15.65 -12.69 -0.25
C ALA A 98 16.74 -13.59 0.33
N SER A 99 16.36 -14.63 1.08
CA SER A 99 17.31 -15.60 1.66
C SER A 99 18.10 -16.35 0.58
N ALA A 100 17.47 -16.67 -0.56
CA ALA A 100 18.15 -17.31 -1.68
C ALA A 100 19.24 -16.43 -2.32
N GLU A 101 19.17 -15.11 -2.15
CA GLU A 101 20.20 -14.15 -2.58
C GLU A 101 21.14 -13.73 -1.44
N GLY A 102 21.01 -14.31 -0.25
CA GLY A 102 21.79 -13.93 0.92
C GLY A 102 21.44 -12.54 1.48
N LEU A 103 20.28 -11.98 1.10
CA LEU A 103 19.78 -10.73 1.64
C LEU A 103 19.12 -10.97 3.00
N TYR A 104 19.41 -10.09 3.96
CA TYR A 104 18.70 -10.11 5.24
C TYR A 104 17.22 -9.78 5.03
N ALA A 105 16.37 -10.69 5.47
CA ALA A 105 14.93 -10.50 5.56
C ALA A 105 14.46 -11.00 6.92
N LYS A 106 13.92 -10.10 7.76
CA LYS A 106 13.16 -10.49 8.95
C LYS A 106 11.82 -9.78 8.99
N SER A 107 10.86 -10.38 9.65
CA SER A 107 9.50 -9.85 9.72
C SER A 107 8.95 -9.92 11.13
N ILE A 108 8.10 -8.96 11.50
CA ILE A 108 7.32 -8.94 12.74
C ILE A 108 5.85 -8.94 12.35
N ASN A 109 5.08 -9.88 12.91
CA ASN A 109 3.65 -9.97 12.69
C ASN A 109 2.88 -9.53 13.95
N GLY A 110 2.23 -8.37 13.89
CA GLY A 110 1.49 -7.81 15.02
C GLY A 110 0.92 -6.43 14.75
N ASP A 111 0.20 -5.89 15.74
CA ASP A 111 -0.39 -4.56 15.64
C ASP A 111 0.69 -3.47 15.68
N ALA A 112 0.99 -2.89 14.52
CA ALA A 112 1.97 -1.82 14.37
C ALA A 112 1.62 -0.56 15.17
N PHE A 113 0.36 -0.37 15.57
CA PHE A 113 -0.04 0.75 16.41
C PHE A 113 0.41 0.58 17.87
N SER A 114 0.66 -0.66 18.32
CA SER A 114 1.03 -0.96 19.70
C SER A 114 2.47 -0.58 20.05
N ASP A 115 2.70 -0.20 21.31
CA ASP A 115 4.05 0.01 21.86
C ASP A 115 4.88 -1.28 21.85
N ALA A 116 4.23 -2.44 22.02
CA ALA A 116 4.89 -3.75 22.04
C ALA A 116 5.60 -4.05 20.71
N ILE A 117 4.93 -3.82 19.58
CA ILE A 117 5.52 -4.05 18.26
C ILE A 117 6.61 -3.03 17.93
N LYS A 118 6.47 -1.78 18.40
CA LYS A 118 7.54 -0.77 18.31
C LYS A 118 8.78 -1.22 19.09
N ALA A 119 8.61 -1.69 20.33
CA ALA A 119 9.69 -2.20 21.16
C ALA A 119 10.37 -3.45 20.57
N GLN A 120 9.58 -4.40 20.06
CA GLN A 120 10.09 -5.60 19.38
C GLN A 120 10.89 -5.23 18.11
N THR A 121 10.40 -4.24 17.34
CA THR A 121 11.10 -3.73 16.16
C THR A 121 12.42 -3.08 16.52
N ILE A 122 12.44 -2.24 17.57
CA ILE A 122 13.67 -1.64 18.09
C ILE A 122 14.67 -2.72 18.51
N ALA A 123 14.22 -3.76 19.22
CA ALA A 123 15.07 -4.86 19.66
C ALA A 123 15.68 -5.62 18.46
N ALA A 124 14.88 -5.90 17.43
CA ALA A 124 15.34 -6.55 16.20
C ALA A 124 16.38 -5.69 15.46
N ILE A 125 16.13 -4.38 15.32
CA ILE A 125 17.10 -3.46 14.68
C ILE A 125 18.42 -3.45 15.46
N LYS A 126 18.38 -3.35 16.79
CA LYS A 126 19.59 -3.39 17.63
C LYS A 126 20.37 -4.69 17.50
N ALA A 127 19.67 -5.82 17.44
CA ALA A 127 20.29 -7.14 17.37
C ALA A 127 20.97 -7.40 16.02
N ASP A 128 20.35 -6.98 14.92
CA ASP A 128 20.74 -7.46 13.59
C ASP A 128 21.33 -6.37 12.68
N LEU A 129 20.86 -5.12 12.78
CA LEU A 129 21.14 -4.04 11.81
C LEU A 129 21.93 -2.88 12.43
N GLY A 130 21.94 -2.79 13.76
CA GLY A 130 22.40 -1.63 14.54
C GLY A 130 21.43 -0.45 14.43
N GLN A 131 21.23 0.05 13.22
CA GLN A 131 20.32 1.16 12.88
C GLN A 131 19.64 0.89 11.53
N VAL A 132 18.67 1.72 11.16
CA VAL A 132 18.08 1.75 9.82
C VAL A 132 18.29 3.12 9.16
N ASP A 133 18.47 3.10 7.84
CA ASP A 133 18.70 4.28 7.00
C ASP A 133 17.41 4.82 6.38
N GLN A 134 16.37 3.98 6.31
CA GLN A 134 15.08 4.39 5.78
C GLN A 134 13.91 3.71 6.51
N VAL A 135 12.85 4.48 6.75
CA VAL A 135 11.57 4.00 7.28
C VAL A 135 10.45 4.31 6.29
N ILE A 136 9.81 3.27 5.77
CA ILE A 136 8.61 3.37 4.92
C ILE A 136 7.37 3.15 5.79
N TYR A 137 6.46 4.11 5.81
CA TYR A 137 5.18 4.02 6.51
C TYR A 137 4.04 3.83 5.50
N SER A 138 3.58 2.58 5.38
CA SER A 138 2.61 2.11 4.38
C SER A 138 1.43 1.36 5.03
N LEU A 139 0.95 1.83 6.19
CA LEU A 139 -0.23 1.24 6.83
C LEU A 139 -1.54 1.67 6.15
N ALA A 140 -2.41 0.69 5.95
CA ALA A 140 -3.81 0.87 5.64
C ALA A 140 -4.62 -0.03 6.58
N ALA A 141 -5.35 0.59 7.52
CA ALA A 141 -6.11 -0.13 8.53
C ALA A 141 -7.49 0.50 8.72
N PRO A 142 -8.54 -0.30 8.97
CA PRO A 142 -9.87 0.22 9.24
C PRO A 142 -10.05 0.71 10.68
N ARG A 143 -9.10 0.40 11.57
CA ARG A 143 -9.15 0.69 13.00
C ARG A 143 -7.76 0.82 13.60
N ARG A 144 -7.68 1.52 14.73
CA ARG A 144 -6.48 1.69 15.55
C ARG A 144 -6.87 1.61 17.02
N THR A 145 -6.16 0.81 17.80
CA THR A 145 -6.22 0.93 19.26
C THR A 145 -5.14 1.91 19.70
N HIS A 146 -5.52 2.98 20.39
CA HIS A 146 -4.58 3.99 20.84
C HIS A 146 -3.65 3.40 21.91
N PRO A 147 -2.31 3.46 21.74
CA PRO A 147 -1.38 2.66 22.53
C PRO A 147 -1.32 3.06 24.02
N LYS A 148 -1.77 4.26 24.38
CA LYS A 148 -1.74 4.75 25.76
C LYS A 148 -3.08 4.69 26.49
N THR A 149 -4.17 4.95 25.77
CA THR A 149 -5.52 5.05 26.37
C THR A 149 -6.32 3.77 26.22
N GLY A 150 -5.95 2.89 25.28
CA GLY A 150 -6.71 1.68 24.94
C GLY A 150 -7.99 1.95 24.14
N GLU A 151 -8.29 3.21 23.83
CA GLU A 151 -9.45 3.59 23.01
C GLU A 151 -9.32 3.03 21.59
N VAL A 152 -10.43 2.55 21.02
CA VAL A 152 -10.47 1.99 19.67
C VAL A 152 -11.11 2.99 18.71
N PHE A 153 -10.30 3.54 17.82
CA PHE A 153 -10.77 4.39 16.72
C PHE A 153 -11.07 3.55 15.48
N SER A 154 -12.08 3.98 14.72
CA SER A 154 -12.43 3.37 13.43
C SER A 154 -12.40 4.44 12.35
N SER A 155 -11.87 4.08 11.18
CA SER A 155 -11.89 4.95 10.00
C SER A 155 -13.20 4.79 9.25
N THR A 156 -13.69 5.88 8.67
CA THR A 156 -14.85 5.88 7.78
C THR A 156 -14.48 6.46 6.41
N LEU A 157 -15.25 6.09 5.40
CA LEU A 157 -15.08 6.56 4.02
C LEU A 157 -16.35 7.29 3.59
N LYS A 158 -16.44 8.54 4.04
CA LYS A 158 -17.60 9.42 3.85
C LYS A 158 -17.17 10.82 3.40
N PRO A 159 -18.00 11.53 2.61
CA PRO A 159 -17.76 12.94 2.29
C PRO A 159 -17.84 13.81 3.55
N ILE A 160 -17.38 15.06 3.47
CA ILE A 160 -17.51 16.05 4.55
C ILE A 160 -18.45 17.17 4.09
N GLY A 161 -19.34 17.62 4.98
CA GLY A 161 -20.24 18.74 4.74
C GLY A 161 -21.59 18.31 4.20
N HIS A 162 -21.66 17.86 2.94
CA HIS A 162 -22.92 17.50 2.27
C HIS A 162 -22.92 16.05 1.77
N ALA A 163 -24.11 15.49 1.61
CA ALA A 163 -24.27 14.17 1.01
C ALA A 163 -23.90 14.21 -0.48
N VAL A 164 -23.29 13.13 -0.96
CA VAL A 164 -22.79 13.02 -2.34
C VAL A 164 -23.49 11.86 -3.02
N ASN A 165 -24.09 12.10 -4.19
CA ASN A 165 -24.55 11.02 -5.06
C ASN A 165 -23.34 10.47 -5.82
N LEU A 166 -22.95 9.23 -5.51
CA LEU A 166 -21.73 8.64 -6.00
C LEU A 166 -22.05 7.51 -6.98
N ARG A 167 -21.63 7.71 -8.22
CA ARG A 167 -21.65 6.69 -9.28
C ARG A 167 -20.51 5.69 -9.04
N GLY A 168 -20.80 4.40 -9.20
CA GLY A 168 -19.84 3.32 -9.00
C GLY A 168 -20.22 2.07 -9.78
N LEU A 169 -19.44 1.01 -9.57
CA LEU A 169 -19.63 -0.29 -10.21
C LEU A 169 -19.89 -1.35 -9.14
N ASP A 170 -21.02 -2.04 -9.26
CA ASP A 170 -21.25 -3.28 -8.52
C ASP A 170 -20.47 -4.41 -9.20
N THR A 171 -19.37 -4.85 -8.60
CA THR A 171 -18.48 -5.83 -9.23
C THR A 171 -19.03 -7.24 -9.24
N ASP A 172 -20.03 -7.55 -8.40
CA ASP A 172 -20.69 -8.87 -8.38
C ASP A 172 -21.76 -8.95 -9.48
N LYS A 173 -22.54 -7.88 -9.64
CA LYS A 173 -23.64 -7.82 -10.61
C LYS A 173 -23.23 -7.26 -11.96
N GLU A 174 -22.05 -6.66 -12.04
CA GLU A 174 -21.50 -5.97 -13.21
C GLU A 174 -22.41 -4.85 -13.73
N VAL A 175 -23.03 -4.10 -12.80
CA VAL A 175 -23.93 -2.97 -13.11
C VAL A 175 -23.40 -1.65 -12.58
N ILE A 176 -23.59 -0.60 -13.37
CA ILE A 176 -23.38 0.78 -12.96
C ILE A 176 -24.51 1.17 -12.03
N LYS A 177 -24.15 1.66 -10.84
CA LYS A 177 -25.12 2.09 -9.84
C LYS A 177 -24.73 3.43 -9.24
N GLU A 178 -25.75 4.10 -8.72
CA GLU A 178 -25.58 5.31 -7.94
C GLU A 178 -26.04 5.04 -6.50
N SER A 179 -25.34 5.62 -5.55
CA SER A 179 -25.69 5.57 -4.14
C SER A 179 -25.38 6.90 -3.48
N VAL A 180 -26.30 7.37 -2.62
CA VAL A 180 -26.06 8.56 -1.80
C VAL A 180 -25.22 8.15 -0.59
N LEU A 181 -24.10 8.85 -0.39
CA LEU A 181 -23.28 8.74 0.81
C LEU A 181 -23.50 9.96 1.69
N GLU A 182 -23.95 9.71 2.91
CA GLU A 182 -24.13 10.74 3.94
C GLU A 182 -22.79 11.29 4.43
N PRO A 183 -22.72 12.58 4.79
CA PRO A 183 -21.49 13.18 5.29
C PRO A 183 -21.06 12.54 6.62
N ALA A 184 -19.74 12.54 6.84
CA ALA A 184 -19.14 12.12 8.10
C ALA A 184 -19.55 13.09 9.21
N THR A 185 -19.87 12.54 10.39
CA THR A 185 -19.94 13.32 11.63
C THR A 185 -18.52 13.72 12.08
N GLN A 186 -18.40 14.72 12.97
CA GLN A 186 -17.09 15.12 13.48
C GLN A 186 -16.34 13.96 14.16
N ALA A 187 -17.05 13.12 14.93
CA ALA A 187 -16.44 11.94 15.57
C ALA A 187 -15.91 10.92 14.55
N GLU A 188 -16.59 10.76 13.41
CA GLU A 188 -16.13 9.89 12.32
C GLU A 188 -14.90 10.49 11.61
N ILE A 189 -14.84 11.81 11.45
CA ILE A 189 -13.66 12.51 10.91
C ILE A 189 -12.48 12.32 11.86
N ASP A 190 -12.66 12.62 13.15
CA ASP A 190 -11.62 12.51 14.17
C ASP A 190 -11.11 11.07 14.30
N GLY A 191 -12.01 10.09 14.31
CA GLY A 191 -11.65 8.67 14.31
C GLY A 191 -10.87 8.27 13.05
N THR A 192 -11.22 8.82 11.89
CA THR A 192 -10.47 8.57 10.64
C THR A 192 -9.09 9.19 10.67
N VAL A 193 -8.95 10.42 11.17
CA VAL A 193 -7.64 11.08 11.38
C VAL A 193 -6.80 10.29 12.39
N ALA A 194 -7.38 9.82 13.49
CA ALA A 194 -6.67 9.02 14.48
C ALA A 194 -6.12 7.71 13.92
N VAL A 195 -6.81 7.07 12.98
CA VAL A 195 -6.39 5.80 12.36
C VAL A 195 -5.42 6.01 11.19
N MET A 196 -5.74 6.92 10.26
CA MET A 196 -5.07 7.05 8.96
C MET A 196 -4.24 8.33 8.79
N GLY A 197 -4.19 9.16 9.83
CA GLY A 197 -3.33 10.34 9.91
C GLY A 197 -1.88 9.97 10.23
N GLY A 198 -1.08 10.97 10.58
CA GLY A 198 0.35 10.81 10.81
C GLY A 198 0.74 10.61 12.27
N ASP A 199 -0.21 10.53 13.20
CA ASP A 199 0.09 10.38 14.62
C ASP A 199 0.91 9.11 14.92
N ASP A 200 0.50 7.94 14.42
CA ASP A 200 1.29 6.72 14.63
C ASP A 200 2.63 6.74 13.89
N TRP A 201 2.70 7.37 12.70
CA TRP A 201 3.98 7.58 12.00
C TRP A 201 4.95 8.40 12.85
N GLN A 202 4.48 9.49 13.46
CA GLN A 202 5.26 10.28 14.41
C GLN A 202 5.73 9.43 15.60
N LEU A 203 4.85 8.62 16.19
CA LEU A 203 5.20 7.73 17.31
C LEU A 203 6.27 6.71 16.93
N TRP A 204 6.22 6.16 15.72
CA TRP A 204 7.27 5.29 15.20
C TRP A 204 8.61 5.99 15.10
N ILE A 205 8.65 7.16 14.45
CA ILE A 205 9.91 7.88 14.25
C ILE A 205 10.49 8.34 15.60
N ASP A 206 9.64 8.82 16.51
CA ASP A 206 10.07 9.25 17.85
C ASP A 206 10.66 8.08 18.66
N ALA A 207 9.98 6.92 18.69
CA ALA A 207 10.48 5.75 19.39
C ALA A 207 11.81 5.22 18.81
N LEU A 208 11.96 5.26 17.48
CA LEU A 208 13.19 4.84 16.81
C LEU A 208 14.35 5.84 17.05
N LEU A 209 14.05 7.15 17.10
CA LEU A 209 15.00 8.20 17.46
C LEU A 209 15.47 8.06 18.91
N GLU A 210 14.54 7.95 19.85
CA GLU A 210 14.81 7.81 21.28
C GLU A 210 15.67 6.57 21.57
N ALA A 211 15.39 5.46 20.87
CA ALA A 211 16.15 4.23 21.02
C ALA A 211 17.53 4.26 20.32
N GLY A 212 17.86 5.32 19.57
CA GLY A 212 19.12 5.47 18.86
C GLY A 212 19.27 4.59 17.62
N VAL A 213 18.17 4.04 17.09
CA VAL A 213 18.18 3.07 15.99
C VAL A 213 17.93 3.66 14.60
N LEU A 214 17.81 4.99 14.48
CA LEU A 214 17.90 5.70 13.19
C LEU A 214 19.32 6.20 12.94
N ALA A 215 19.82 5.90 11.74
CA ALA A 215 21.15 6.32 11.28
C ALA A 215 21.22 7.84 11.05
N GLU A 216 22.44 8.37 10.96
CA GLU A 216 22.66 9.71 10.40
C GLU A 216 22.22 9.74 8.93
N GLY A 217 21.60 10.83 8.50
CA GLY A 217 21.04 10.92 7.15
C GLY A 217 19.79 10.08 6.92
N ALA A 218 19.21 9.44 7.94
CA ALA A 218 18.06 8.56 7.76
C ALA A 218 16.85 9.29 7.16
N THR A 219 16.16 8.63 6.22
CA THR A 219 14.98 9.17 5.55
C THR A 219 13.71 8.45 5.97
N THR A 220 12.56 9.11 5.89
CA THR A 220 11.27 8.44 6.04
C THR A 220 10.22 8.96 5.09
N THR A 221 9.35 8.07 4.61
CA THR A 221 8.21 8.50 3.82
C THR A 221 6.94 7.76 4.19
N ALA A 222 5.82 8.49 4.18
CA ALA A 222 4.48 7.96 4.29
C ALA A 222 3.74 8.07 2.95
N PHE A 223 3.01 7.02 2.57
CA PHE A 223 2.26 7.02 1.32
C PHE A 223 0.89 7.69 1.47
N THR A 224 0.56 8.51 0.46
CA THR A 224 -0.73 9.19 0.34
C THR A 224 -1.29 9.06 -1.08
N TYR A 225 -2.55 9.46 -1.22
CA TYR A 225 -3.24 9.61 -2.49
C TYR A 225 -4.00 10.94 -2.45
N LEU A 226 -3.78 11.77 -3.45
CA LEU A 226 -4.58 12.98 -3.69
C LEU A 226 -5.71 12.64 -4.66
N GLY A 227 -5.34 11.97 -5.74
CA GLY A 227 -6.26 11.58 -6.79
C GLY A 227 -6.77 12.77 -7.57
N GLU A 228 -7.83 12.48 -8.31
CA GLU A 228 -8.37 13.39 -9.28
C GLU A 228 -9.61 14.11 -8.82
N LYS A 229 -9.96 15.19 -9.53
CA LYS A 229 -11.10 16.02 -9.16
C LYS A 229 -12.38 15.21 -9.00
N ILE A 230 -12.57 14.18 -9.83
CA ILE A 230 -13.73 13.28 -9.76
C ILE A 230 -13.79 12.46 -8.46
N THR A 231 -12.64 12.23 -7.82
CA THR A 231 -12.51 11.47 -6.56
C THR A 231 -12.50 12.36 -5.31
N HIS A 232 -12.38 13.68 -5.47
CA HIS A 232 -12.16 14.60 -4.35
C HIS A 232 -13.26 14.53 -3.30
N ASP A 233 -14.52 14.42 -3.69
CA ASP A 233 -15.66 14.48 -2.76
C ASP A 233 -15.66 13.31 -1.76
N ILE A 234 -15.18 12.13 -2.17
CA ILE A 234 -15.10 10.95 -1.29
C ILE A 234 -13.71 10.73 -0.69
N TYR A 235 -12.65 11.19 -1.37
CA TYR A 235 -11.26 10.99 -0.96
C TYR A 235 -10.66 12.27 -0.37
N TRP A 236 -10.07 13.15 -1.18
CA TRP A 236 -9.26 14.28 -0.71
C TRP A 236 -10.01 15.31 0.17
N ASN A 237 -11.29 15.51 -0.09
CA ASN A 237 -12.18 16.38 0.69
C ASN A 237 -13.13 15.60 1.61
N GLY A 238 -13.04 14.27 1.62
CA GLY A 238 -13.75 13.40 2.56
C GLY A 238 -12.98 13.20 3.86
N SER A 239 -13.55 12.34 4.72
CA SER A 239 -12.97 11.90 6.00
C SER A 239 -11.55 11.34 5.86
N ILE A 240 -11.29 10.49 4.85
CA ILE A 240 -9.95 9.96 4.61
C ILE A 240 -8.97 11.05 4.15
N GLY A 241 -9.44 12.05 3.40
CA GLY A 241 -8.65 13.21 2.99
C GLY A 241 -8.26 14.10 4.17
N ALA A 242 -9.12 14.24 5.17
CA ALA A 242 -8.77 14.90 6.43
C ALA A 242 -7.58 14.19 7.12
N ALA A 243 -7.59 12.86 7.15
CA ALA A 243 -6.47 12.08 7.66
C ALA A 243 -5.19 12.25 6.81
N LYS A 244 -5.31 12.29 5.47
CA LYS A 244 -4.16 12.54 4.59
C LYS A 244 -3.59 13.94 4.74
N LYS A 245 -4.41 14.95 5.02
CA LYS A 245 -3.95 16.31 5.36
C LYS A 245 -3.24 16.36 6.72
N ASP A 246 -3.58 15.49 7.67
CA ASP A 246 -2.82 15.35 8.92
C ASP A 246 -1.40 14.81 8.68
N LEU A 247 -1.18 13.93 7.68
CA LEU A 247 0.18 13.52 7.28
C LEU A 247 1.03 14.72 6.84
N ASP A 248 0.43 15.69 6.14
CA ASP A 248 1.11 16.92 5.72
C ASP A 248 1.48 17.83 6.90
N GLN A 249 0.77 17.73 8.03
CA GLN A 249 1.15 18.43 9.26
C GLN A 249 2.27 17.69 9.98
N LYS A 250 2.13 16.37 10.15
CA LYS A 250 3.10 15.54 10.89
C LYS A 250 4.45 15.46 10.20
N VAL A 251 4.49 15.46 8.87
CA VAL A 251 5.76 15.43 8.13
C VAL A 251 6.67 16.61 8.46
N LEU A 252 6.12 17.77 8.85
CA LEU A 252 6.92 18.95 9.19
C LEU A 252 7.76 18.71 10.45
N ASP A 253 7.14 18.22 11.52
CA ASP A 253 7.81 17.92 12.79
C ASP A 253 8.78 16.74 12.65
N ILE A 254 8.36 15.68 11.94
CA ILE A 254 9.22 14.54 11.63
C ILE A 254 10.46 15.00 10.85
N ARG A 255 10.27 15.82 9.80
CA ARG A 255 11.36 16.36 8.98
C ARG A 255 12.30 17.21 9.81
N ALA A 256 11.78 18.10 10.66
CA ALA A 256 12.62 18.96 11.51
C ALA A 256 13.50 18.13 12.47
N LYS A 257 12.94 17.07 13.07
CA LYS A 257 13.69 16.15 13.96
C LYS A 257 14.80 15.40 13.21
N LEU A 258 14.51 14.89 12.00
CA LEU A 258 15.50 14.16 11.21
C LEU A 258 16.56 15.08 10.60
N ALA A 259 16.20 16.29 10.19
CA ALA A 259 17.12 17.27 9.59
C ALA A 259 18.27 17.65 10.56
N ALA A 260 18.01 17.65 11.88
CA ALA A 260 19.05 17.85 12.89
C ALA A 260 20.18 16.80 12.84
N ARG A 261 19.95 15.67 12.15
CA ARG A 261 20.91 14.57 11.93
C ARG A 261 21.17 14.33 10.43
N GLY A 262 20.89 15.32 9.59
CA GLY A 262 21.07 15.27 8.14
C GLY A 262 20.04 14.44 7.38
N GLY A 263 18.97 13.98 8.03
CA GLY A 263 17.88 13.20 7.43
C GLY A 263 16.75 14.05 6.84
N ASP A 264 15.73 13.38 6.28
CA ASP A 264 14.55 14.04 5.69
C ASP A 264 13.27 13.20 5.88
N ALA A 265 12.12 13.85 5.85
CA ALA A 265 10.81 13.20 5.83
C ALA A 265 9.92 13.77 4.73
N ARG A 266 9.25 12.88 3.98
CA ARG A 266 8.38 13.27 2.86
C ARG A 266 7.08 12.48 2.85
N VAL A 267 5.98 13.15 2.52
CA VAL A 267 4.78 12.44 2.06
C VAL A 267 5.00 12.12 0.58
N SER A 268 4.79 10.86 0.18
CA SER A 268 4.86 10.46 -1.23
C SER A 268 3.46 10.20 -1.78
N VAL A 269 3.09 10.95 -2.82
CA VAL A 269 1.80 10.86 -3.49
C VAL A 269 1.89 9.82 -4.61
N LEU A 270 1.10 8.75 -4.47
CA LEU A 270 1.07 7.62 -5.39
C LEU A 270 -0.23 7.63 -6.20
N LYS A 271 -0.30 6.76 -7.21
CA LYS A 271 -1.46 6.64 -8.11
C LYS A 271 -2.54 5.79 -7.47
N ALA A 272 -3.71 5.81 -8.07
CA ALA A 272 -4.73 4.80 -7.86
C ALA A 272 -4.27 3.47 -8.46
N VAL A 273 -4.25 2.41 -7.64
CA VAL A 273 -3.99 1.02 -8.06
C VAL A 273 -4.98 0.08 -7.40
N VAL A 274 -5.13 -1.14 -7.91
CA VAL A 274 -5.95 -2.17 -7.28
C VAL A 274 -5.22 -2.74 -6.07
N THR A 275 -5.79 -2.52 -4.88
CA THR A 275 -5.37 -3.11 -3.59
C THR A 275 -6.62 -3.49 -2.81
N GLN A 276 -6.47 -4.28 -1.75
CA GLN A 276 -7.57 -4.57 -0.84
C GLN A 276 -8.19 -3.29 -0.25
N ALA A 277 -7.36 -2.27 0.02
CA ALA A 277 -7.82 -1.00 0.57
C ALA A 277 -8.60 -0.17 -0.46
N SER A 278 -8.06 -0.01 -1.68
CA SER A 278 -8.72 0.79 -2.72
C SER A 278 -10.00 0.13 -3.24
N SER A 279 -10.06 -1.21 -3.30
CA SER A 279 -11.28 -1.93 -3.73
C SER A 279 -12.47 -1.72 -2.78
N ALA A 280 -12.22 -1.40 -1.51
CA ALA A 280 -13.27 -1.13 -0.53
C ALA A 280 -13.90 0.27 -0.67
N ILE A 281 -13.33 1.16 -1.49
CA ILE A 281 -13.83 2.52 -1.70
C ILE A 281 -14.88 2.50 -2.83
N PRO A 282 -16.15 2.90 -2.58
CA PRO A 282 -17.28 2.61 -3.48
C PRO A 282 -17.14 3.00 -4.96
N MET A 283 -16.49 4.12 -5.28
CA MET A 283 -16.31 4.56 -6.68
C MET A 283 -15.10 3.94 -7.37
N MET A 284 -14.12 3.45 -6.59
CA MET A 284 -12.80 3.12 -7.10
C MET A 284 -12.78 1.99 -8.11
N PRO A 285 -13.62 0.92 -8.02
CA PRO A 285 -13.66 -0.10 -9.07
C PRO A 285 -13.99 0.47 -10.45
N LEU A 286 -14.95 1.40 -10.53
CA LEU A 286 -15.31 2.06 -11.79
C LEU A 286 -14.19 3.01 -12.26
N TYR A 287 -13.69 3.85 -11.33
CA TYR A 287 -12.63 4.81 -11.64
C TYR A 287 -11.35 4.12 -12.13
N LEU A 288 -10.90 3.07 -11.42
CA LEU A 288 -9.73 2.28 -11.80
C LEU A 288 -9.94 1.59 -13.16
N SER A 289 -11.12 1.02 -13.41
CA SER A 289 -11.42 0.39 -14.71
C SER A 289 -11.32 1.39 -15.87
N LEU A 290 -11.76 2.64 -15.67
CA LEU A 290 -11.64 3.71 -16.66
C LEU A 290 -10.19 4.18 -16.82
N LEU A 291 -9.53 4.46 -15.69
CA LEU A 291 -8.15 4.94 -15.65
C LEU A 291 -7.21 3.94 -16.31
N PHE A 292 -7.36 2.65 -16.02
CA PHE A 292 -6.54 1.59 -16.61
C PHE A 292 -6.66 1.56 -18.13
N LYS A 293 -7.88 1.68 -18.66
CA LYS A 293 -8.09 1.72 -20.11
C LYS A 293 -7.35 2.89 -20.74
N VAL A 294 -7.52 4.08 -20.17
CA VAL A 294 -6.91 5.32 -20.69
C VAL A 294 -5.38 5.24 -20.60
N MET A 295 -4.84 4.88 -19.44
CA MET A 295 -3.39 4.80 -19.24
C MET A 295 -2.75 3.66 -20.07
N LYS A 296 -3.44 2.53 -20.28
CA LYS A 296 -2.95 1.46 -21.18
C LYS A 296 -2.89 1.91 -22.63
N GLN A 297 -3.88 2.67 -23.11
CA GLN A 297 -3.85 3.25 -24.46
C GLN A 297 -2.68 4.23 -24.65
N GLN A 298 -2.26 4.90 -23.58
CA GLN A 298 -1.13 5.83 -23.59
C GLN A 298 0.21 5.18 -23.22
N GLY A 299 0.24 3.89 -22.86
CA GLY A 299 1.44 3.19 -22.43
C GLY A 299 1.99 3.63 -21.07
N THR A 300 1.14 4.19 -20.20
CA THR A 300 1.52 4.77 -18.90
C THR A 300 0.95 4.02 -17.69
N HIS A 301 0.20 2.93 -17.90
CA HIS A 301 -0.36 2.09 -16.83
C HIS A 301 0.74 1.46 -15.98
N GLU A 302 0.58 1.54 -14.66
CA GLU A 302 1.54 1.06 -13.67
C GLU A 302 0.78 0.43 -12.51
N GLY A 303 1.27 -0.72 -12.01
CA GLY A 303 0.83 -1.32 -10.76
C GLY A 303 1.67 -0.82 -9.58
N CYS A 304 1.57 -1.54 -8.45
CA CYS A 304 2.31 -1.17 -7.23
C CYS A 304 3.83 -1.17 -7.45
N ILE A 305 4.37 -2.18 -8.15
CA ILE A 305 5.81 -2.37 -8.25
C ILE A 305 6.46 -1.38 -9.21
N GLU A 306 5.83 -1.10 -10.34
CA GLU A 306 6.28 -0.12 -11.32
C GLU A 306 6.36 1.26 -10.66
N GLN A 307 5.30 1.64 -9.93
CA GLN A 307 5.24 2.93 -9.29
C GLN A 307 6.28 3.09 -8.17
N VAL A 308 6.42 2.10 -7.30
CA VAL A 308 7.34 2.22 -6.16
C VAL A 308 8.79 2.09 -6.61
N TYR A 309 9.09 1.25 -7.61
CA TYR A 309 10.42 1.26 -8.24
C TYR A 309 10.75 2.65 -8.81
N GLY A 310 9.82 3.25 -9.57
CA GLY A 310 9.97 4.61 -10.08
C GLY A 310 10.17 5.65 -8.97
N LEU A 311 9.39 5.58 -7.90
CA LEU A 311 9.53 6.46 -6.73
C LEU A 311 10.93 6.36 -6.10
N TYR A 312 11.47 5.15 -5.93
CA TYR A 312 12.83 4.98 -5.41
C TYR A 312 13.85 5.58 -6.36
N ARG A 313 13.81 5.19 -7.64
CA ARG A 313 14.77 5.62 -8.66
C ARG A 313 14.77 7.13 -8.85
N ASP A 314 13.60 7.74 -9.00
CA ASP A 314 13.45 9.12 -9.43
C ASP A 314 13.45 10.11 -8.27
N SER A 315 13.11 9.67 -7.06
CA SER A 315 12.77 10.59 -5.97
C SER A 315 13.37 10.25 -4.60
N LEU A 316 13.29 9.00 -4.13
CA LEU A 316 13.89 8.66 -2.83
C LEU A 316 15.41 8.52 -2.89
N CYS A 317 15.94 8.13 -4.05
CA CYS A 317 17.37 7.92 -4.28
C CYS A 317 17.92 8.73 -5.47
N GLY A 318 17.05 9.37 -6.24
CA GLY A 318 17.44 10.18 -7.40
C GLY A 318 17.93 11.57 -7.01
N ASP A 319 18.83 12.13 -7.81
CA ASP A 319 19.43 13.46 -7.56
C ASP A 319 18.44 14.63 -7.76
N ALA A 320 17.33 14.39 -8.46
CA ALA A 320 16.34 15.40 -8.82
C ALA A 320 14.92 14.93 -8.44
N PRO A 321 14.58 14.92 -7.13
CA PRO A 321 13.26 14.47 -6.67
C PRO A 321 12.13 15.32 -7.25
N ILE A 322 11.04 14.67 -7.63
CA ILE A 322 9.86 15.32 -8.19
C ILE A 322 8.99 15.81 -7.02
N LEU A 323 9.05 17.11 -6.73
CA LEU A 323 8.35 17.74 -5.61
C LEU A 323 7.19 18.62 -6.06
N ASP A 324 6.11 18.66 -5.27
CA ASP A 324 5.10 19.71 -5.35
C ASP A 324 5.42 20.92 -4.45
N ALA A 325 4.55 21.93 -4.48
CA ALA A 325 4.70 23.17 -3.72
C ALA A 325 4.63 22.95 -2.20
N GLU A 326 3.95 21.91 -1.73
CA GLU A 326 3.89 21.51 -0.32
C GLU A 326 5.11 20.67 0.10
N GLY A 327 5.98 20.32 -0.85
CA GLY A 327 7.18 19.52 -0.62
C GLY A 327 6.91 18.03 -0.50
N ARG A 328 5.80 17.53 -1.07
CA ARG A 328 5.51 16.09 -1.23
C ARG A 328 6.25 15.54 -2.46
N LEU A 329 6.65 14.28 -2.40
CA LEU A 329 7.18 13.57 -3.58
C LEU A 329 6.02 13.12 -4.47
N ARG A 330 6.12 13.35 -5.77
CA ARG A 330 5.04 13.10 -6.74
C ARG A 330 5.40 11.96 -7.68
N ALA A 331 4.71 10.83 -7.54
CA ALA A 331 4.78 9.70 -8.47
C ALA A 331 3.43 9.46 -9.19
N ASP A 332 2.48 10.39 -9.03
CA ASP A 332 1.10 10.34 -9.51
C ASP A 332 0.85 11.14 -10.79
N TYR A 333 1.81 11.95 -11.24
CA TYR A 333 1.66 12.87 -12.36
C TYR A 333 1.20 12.24 -13.68
N LYS A 334 1.47 10.94 -13.92
CA LYS A 334 0.95 10.22 -15.11
C LYS A 334 -0.55 9.96 -15.05
N GLU A 335 -1.08 9.74 -13.84
CA GLU A 335 -2.54 9.70 -13.64
C GLU A 335 -3.08 11.12 -13.79
N LEU A 336 -2.41 12.12 -13.20
CA LEU A 336 -2.92 13.49 -13.18
C LEU A 336 -2.69 14.30 -14.46
N ASP A 337 -2.29 13.66 -15.56
CA ASP A 337 -2.14 14.33 -16.84
C ASP A 337 -3.51 14.86 -17.30
N PRO A 338 -3.63 16.16 -17.67
CA PRO A 338 -4.90 16.73 -18.10
C PRO A 338 -5.61 15.98 -19.23
N ALA A 339 -4.85 15.36 -20.14
CA ALA A 339 -5.42 14.56 -21.23
C ALA A 339 -6.00 13.23 -20.72
N VAL A 340 -5.30 12.55 -19.79
CA VAL A 340 -5.83 11.35 -19.10
C VAL A 340 -7.13 11.71 -18.40
N GLN A 341 -7.16 12.82 -17.67
CA GLN A 341 -8.33 13.24 -16.91
C GLN A 341 -9.52 13.65 -17.73
N ALA A 342 -9.30 14.41 -18.79
CA ALA A 342 -10.36 14.75 -19.72
C ALA A 342 -11.02 13.49 -20.30
N GLN A 343 -10.21 12.47 -20.63
CA GLN A 343 -10.71 11.21 -21.18
C GLN A 343 -11.45 10.37 -20.12
N VAL A 344 -10.91 10.23 -18.92
CA VAL A 344 -11.59 9.52 -17.81
C VAL A 344 -12.91 10.18 -17.47
N GLN A 345 -12.94 11.51 -17.34
CA GLN A 345 -14.16 12.27 -17.08
C GLN A 345 -15.19 12.11 -18.20
N ALA A 346 -14.77 12.14 -19.46
CA ALA A 346 -15.68 11.96 -20.60
C ALA A 346 -16.32 10.56 -20.61
N LEU A 347 -15.53 9.52 -20.35
CA LEU A 347 -16.00 8.14 -20.30
C LEU A 347 -16.87 7.85 -19.07
N TRP A 348 -16.58 8.49 -17.93
CA TRP A 348 -17.37 8.37 -16.70
C TRP A 348 -18.85 8.66 -16.90
N HIS A 349 -19.18 9.65 -17.73
CA HIS A 349 -20.57 10.03 -18.00
C HIS A 349 -21.26 9.10 -19.01
N GLN A 350 -20.49 8.38 -19.84
CA GLN A 350 -20.97 7.53 -20.93
C GLN A 350 -21.11 6.06 -20.56
N VAL A 351 -20.42 5.61 -19.50
CA VAL A 351 -20.42 4.19 -19.09
C VAL A 351 -21.79 3.75 -18.59
N THR A 352 -22.26 2.62 -19.10
CA THR A 352 -23.53 1.96 -18.77
C THR A 352 -23.29 0.47 -18.67
N ASP A 353 -24.30 -0.27 -18.19
CA ASP A 353 -24.25 -1.73 -18.13
C ASP A 353 -23.98 -2.35 -19.51
N GLY A 354 -24.57 -1.77 -20.57
CA GLY A 354 -24.49 -2.29 -21.94
C GLY A 354 -23.14 -2.07 -22.63
N ASN A 355 -22.30 -1.16 -22.14
CA ASN A 355 -21.01 -0.82 -22.76
C ASN A 355 -19.82 -0.89 -21.79
N LEU A 356 -20.00 -1.52 -20.62
CA LEU A 356 -18.98 -1.59 -19.55
C LEU A 356 -17.63 -2.10 -20.06
N TYR A 357 -17.61 -3.23 -20.77
CA TYR A 357 -16.37 -3.82 -21.30
C TYR A 357 -15.81 -3.09 -22.52
N GLU A 358 -16.63 -2.27 -23.19
CA GLU A 358 -16.21 -1.46 -24.34
C GLU A 358 -15.55 -0.16 -23.90
N LEU A 359 -16.09 0.50 -22.87
CA LEU A 359 -15.63 1.82 -22.41
C LEU A 359 -14.66 1.78 -21.24
N THR A 360 -14.55 0.65 -20.55
CA THR A 360 -13.62 0.47 -19.42
C THR A 360 -12.64 -0.67 -19.69
N ASP A 361 -11.69 -0.88 -18.78
CA ASP A 361 -10.89 -2.09 -18.65
C ASP A 361 -11.28 -2.86 -17.38
N PHE A 362 -12.58 -3.14 -17.21
CA PHE A 362 -13.07 -3.91 -16.07
C PHE A 362 -12.52 -5.34 -16.03
N ALA A 363 -12.20 -5.93 -17.18
CA ALA A 363 -11.53 -7.22 -17.26
C ALA A 363 -10.13 -7.16 -16.61
N GLY A 364 -9.34 -6.13 -16.93
CA GLY A 364 -8.05 -5.87 -16.29
C GLY A 364 -8.19 -5.62 -14.79
N TYR A 365 -9.17 -4.83 -14.37
CA TYR A 365 -9.46 -4.61 -12.93
C TYR A 365 -9.73 -5.93 -12.19
N LYS A 366 -10.62 -6.79 -12.72
CA LYS A 366 -10.94 -8.09 -12.10
C LYS A 366 -9.72 -8.99 -12.01
N GLN A 367 -8.91 -9.03 -13.07
CA GLN A 367 -7.68 -9.80 -13.09
C GLN A 367 -6.70 -9.29 -12.03
N GLU A 368 -6.43 -7.99 -11.97
CA GLU A 368 -5.55 -7.41 -10.94
C GLU A 368 -6.07 -7.66 -9.53
N PHE A 369 -7.39 -7.57 -9.30
CA PHE A 369 -8.00 -7.89 -8.01
C PHE A 369 -7.78 -9.35 -7.60
N LEU A 370 -7.98 -10.31 -8.51
CA LEU A 370 -7.77 -11.73 -8.24
C LEU A 370 -6.29 -12.06 -7.97
N ARG A 371 -5.37 -11.37 -8.65
CA ARG A 371 -3.93 -11.49 -8.45
C ARG A 371 -3.48 -11.08 -7.05
N LEU A 372 -4.19 -10.16 -6.38
CA LEU A 372 -3.93 -9.81 -4.98
C LEU A 372 -4.01 -11.02 -4.04
N PHE A 373 -4.81 -12.03 -4.40
CA PHE A 373 -5.06 -13.24 -3.62
C PHE A 373 -4.40 -14.48 -4.24
N GLY A 374 -3.49 -14.28 -5.19
CA GLY A 374 -2.75 -15.35 -5.86
C GLY A 374 -3.56 -16.11 -6.92
N PHE A 375 -4.68 -15.58 -7.42
CA PHE A 375 -5.44 -16.18 -8.52
C PHE A 375 -5.13 -15.47 -9.85
N GLU A 376 -5.41 -16.12 -10.99
CA GLU A 376 -5.16 -15.55 -12.33
C GLU A 376 -3.68 -15.16 -12.55
N ILE A 377 -2.76 -15.92 -11.95
CA ILE A 377 -1.31 -15.80 -12.14
C ILE A 377 -0.87 -16.86 -13.16
N GLU A 378 -0.19 -16.40 -14.21
CA GLU A 378 0.35 -17.28 -15.24
C GLU A 378 1.37 -18.27 -14.67
N GLY A 379 1.33 -19.52 -15.15
CA GLY A 379 2.25 -20.58 -14.72
C GLY A 379 1.89 -21.29 -13.41
N VAL A 380 0.75 -20.95 -12.79
CA VAL A 380 0.26 -21.62 -11.57
C VAL A 380 -0.80 -22.66 -11.91
N ASP A 381 -0.58 -23.92 -11.51
CA ASP A 381 -1.59 -24.98 -11.60
C ASP A 381 -2.58 -24.88 -10.42
N TYR A 382 -3.76 -24.35 -10.69
CA TYR A 382 -4.84 -24.20 -9.70
C TYR A 382 -5.64 -25.49 -9.43
N GLN A 383 -5.37 -26.59 -10.14
CA GLN A 383 -5.95 -27.91 -9.83
C GLN A 383 -5.09 -28.74 -8.89
N ALA A 384 -3.83 -28.33 -8.65
CA ALA A 384 -2.93 -29.00 -7.74
C ALA A 384 -3.35 -28.84 -6.27
N ASP A 385 -3.13 -29.89 -5.48
CA ASP A 385 -3.21 -29.81 -4.03
C ASP A 385 -2.06 -28.95 -3.46
N VAL A 386 -2.41 -27.94 -2.67
CA VAL A 386 -1.43 -27.09 -1.99
C VAL A 386 -1.57 -27.20 -0.46
N ASN A 387 -0.46 -27.07 0.25
CA ASN A 387 -0.46 -26.97 1.71
C ASN A 387 -0.67 -25.49 2.12
N PRO A 388 -1.78 -25.13 2.75
CA PRO A 388 -2.02 -23.77 3.26
C PRO A 388 -1.11 -23.37 4.42
N ASP A 389 -0.54 -24.33 5.17
CA ASP A 389 0.34 -24.06 6.32
C ASP A 389 1.78 -23.75 5.87
N VAL A 390 1.97 -22.55 5.34
CA VAL A 390 3.29 -22.03 4.93
C VAL A 390 3.93 -21.30 6.10
N LYS A 391 5.18 -21.65 6.44
CA LYS A 391 5.97 -20.99 7.49
C LYS A 391 6.83 -19.87 6.90
N ILE A 392 7.19 -18.91 7.75
CA ILE A 392 8.12 -17.81 7.43
C ILE A 392 9.36 -17.95 8.33
N PRO A 393 10.48 -18.48 7.82
CA PRO A 393 11.72 -18.63 8.59
C PRO A 393 12.22 -17.34 9.25
N GLY A 394 12.20 -16.21 8.53
CA GLY A 394 12.60 -14.90 9.06
C GLY A 394 11.58 -14.21 9.98
N LEU A 395 10.50 -14.88 10.40
CA LEU A 395 9.52 -14.28 11.31
C LEU A 395 10.05 -14.26 12.74
N ILE A 396 10.09 -13.08 13.33
CA ILE A 396 10.46 -12.87 14.74
C ILE A 396 9.26 -13.28 15.59
N PRO A 397 9.43 -14.24 16.53
CA PRO A 397 8.36 -14.66 17.42
C PRO A 397 7.96 -13.50 18.34
N ALA A 398 6.65 -13.44 18.66
CA ALA A 398 6.06 -12.47 19.56
C ALA A 398 6.61 -12.58 20.99
#